data_AF-D3F8W7-F1
#
_entry.id   AF-D3F8W7-F1
#
_cell.length_a   1.000
_cell.length_b   1.000
_cell.length_c   1.000
_cell.angle_alpha   90.00
_cell.angle_beta   90.00
_cell.angle_gamma   90.00
#
_symmetry.space_group_name_H-M   'P 1'
#
loop_
_entity.id
_entity.type
_entity.pdbx_description
1 polymer ?
#
loop_
_entity_poly.entity_id
_entity_poly.type
_entity_poly.pdbx_seq_one_letter_code
_entity_poly.pdbx_strand_id
1 'polypeptide(L)'
;MRRRTITRAATTLVSSALVLLLLAPVAMANINEGGVSGEGTYGETTDRVVTNAGFMVIAFFPLLIFVLSMLQWRLDKRRDARKAAAKARRTNVDWQGGW
;
A
#
# COMPACT_ATOMS: atom_id res chain seq x y z
N MET A 1 -49.76 3.74 -6.80
CA MET A 1 -49.47 2.28 -6.84
C MET A 1 -48.03 1.93 -7.27
N ARG A 2 -47.44 2.61 -8.28
CA ARG A 2 -46.11 2.33 -8.88
C ARG A 2 -44.87 2.47 -7.97
N ARG A 3 -44.92 3.29 -6.90
CA ARG A 3 -43.78 3.46 -5.96
C ARG A 3 -43.56 2.24 -5.06
N ARG A 4 -44.63 1.49 -4.73
CA ARG A 4 -44.56 0.31 -3.85
C ARG A 4 -43.94 -0.91 -4.55
N THR A 5 -44.05 -1.01 -5.87
CA THR A 5 -43.44 -2.09 -6.65
C THR A 5 -41.94 -1.88 -6.85
N ILE A 6 -41.50 -0.62 -7.04
CA ILE A 6 -40.09 -0.26 -7.17
C ILE A 6 -39.33 -0.48 -5.86
N THR A 7 -39.92 -0.11 -4.71
CA THR A 7 -39.30 -0.38 -3.42
C THR A 7 -39.19 -1.86 -3.12
N ARG A 8 -40.20 -2.67 -3.49
CA ARG A 8 -40.16 -4.13 -3.37
C ARG A 8 -39.08 -4.77 -4.26
N ALA A 9 -39.00 -4.35 -5.52
CA ALA A 9 -37.97 -4.81 -6.45
C ALA A 9 -36.56 -4.42 -5.99
N ALA A 10 -36.38 -3.20 -5.47
CA ALA A 10 -35.11 -2.76 -4.90
C ALA A 10 -34.73 -3.58 -3.66
N THR A 11 -35.68 -3.84 -2.75
CA THR A 11 -35.41 -4.68 -1.58
C THR A 11 -35.06 -6.12 -1.94
N THR A 12 -35.73 -6.72 -2.94
CA THR A 12 -35.39 -8.08 -3.39
C THR A 12 -34.01 -8.13 -4.03
N LEU A 13 -33.65 -7.12 -4.82
CA LEU A 13 -32.36 -7.07 -5.50
C LEU A 13 -31.21 -6.87 -4.51
N VAL A 14 -31.41 -5.99 -3.51
CA VAL A 14 -30.46 -5.80 -2.41
C VAL A 14 -30.35 -7.06 -1.55
N SER A 15 -31.45 -7.71 -1.19
CA SER A 15 -31.40 -8.96 -0.41
C SER A 15 -30.72 -10.10 -1.17
N SER A 16 -30.98 -10.23 -2.47
CA SER A 16 -30.32 -11.22 -3.32
C SER A 16 -28.82 -10.93 -3.45
N ALA A 17 -28.43 -9.67 -3.61
CA ALA A 17 -27.03 -9.28 -3.63
C ALA A 17 -26.33 -9.56 -2.30
N LEU A 18 -27.00 -9.34 -1.16
CA LEU A 18 -26.47 -9.63 0.17
C LEU A 18 -26.28 -11.14 0.40
N VAL A 19 -27.25 -11.94 -0.03
CA VAL A 19 -27.15 -13.41 0.00
C VAL A 19 -26.00 -13.88 -0.88
N LEU A 20 -25.86 -13.35 -2.09
CA LEU A 20 -24.73 -13.66 -2.97
C LEU A 20 -23.38 -13.25 -2.36
N LEU A 21 -23.30 -12.10 -1.69
CA LEU A 21 -22.08 -11.65 -1.02
C LEU A 21 -21.70 -12.56 0.16
N LEU A 22 -22.69 -13.05 0.90
CA LEU A 22 -22.49 -13.99 2.02
C LEU A 22 -22.13 -15.39 1.55
N LEU A 23 -22.63 -15.82 0.38
CA LEU A 23 -22.28 -17.10 -0.24
C LEU A 23 -21.02 -17.03 -1.11
N ALA A 24 -20.52 -15.85 -1.47
CA ALA A 24 -19.32 -15.68 -2.30
C ALA A 24 -18.07 -16.35 -1.73
N PRO A 25 -17.77 -16.29 -0.40
CA PRO A 25 -16.65 -17.02 0.18
C PRO A 25 -16.80 -18.54 0.08
N VAL A 26 -18.03 -19.05 0.23
CA VAL A 26 -18.34 -20.48 0.14
C VAL A 26 -18.23 -20.97 -1.31
N ALA A 27 -18.66 -20.16 -2.27
CA ALA A 27 -18.47 -20.46 -3.69
C ALA A 27 -16.98 -20.48 -4.04
N MET A 28 -16.22 -19.46 -3.63
CA MET A 28 -14.78 -19.37 -3.91
C MET A 28 -13.94 -20.50 -3.28
N ALA A 29 -14.42 -21.11 -2.20
CA ALA A 29 -13.77 -22.26 -1.58
C ALA A 29 -13.88 -23.56 -2.40
N ASN A 30 -14.86 -23.67 -3.30
CA ASN A 30 -15.17 -24.91 -4.04
C ASN A 30 -14.72 -24.91 -5.52
N ILE A 31 -14.21 -23.79 -6.04
CA ILE A 31 -13.83 -23.65 -7.46
C ILE A 31 -12.38 -24.03 -7.75
N ASN A 32 -11.61 -24.41 -6.72
CA ASN A 32 -10.30 -25.02 -6.90
C ASN A 32 -10.52 -26.53 -7.02
N GLU A 33 -10.45 -27.05 -8.24
CA GLU A 33 -10.54 -28.47 -8.55
C GLU A 33 -9.41 -29.25 -7.86
N GLY A 34 -9.60 -29.65 -6.60
CA GLY A 34 -8.58 -30.40 -5.87
C GLY A 34 -8.66 -30.36 -4.35
N GLY A 35 -9.85 -30.54 -3.75
CA GLY A 35 -9.97 -30.78 -2.32
C GLY A 35 -9.90 -29.53 -1.44
N VAL A 36 -10.36 -29.69 -0.20
CA VAL A 36 -10.45 -28.65 0.83
C VAL A 36 -9.05 -28.28 1.34
N SER A 37 -8.23 -27.70 0.48
CA SER A 37 -6.92 -27.21 0.86
C SER A 37 -7.02 -25.69 1.03
N GLY A 38 -6.80 -25.20 2.25
CA GLY A 38 -6.87 -23.77 2.62
C GLY A 38 -5.74 -22.91 2.03
N GLU A 39 -5.36 -23.16 0.78
CA GLU A 39 -4.16 -22.69 0.10
C GLU A 39 -4.28 -21.26 -0.45
N GLY A 40 -5.46 -20.66 -0.39
CA GLY A 40 -5.71 -19.31 -0.91
C GLY A 40 -5.50 -19.22 -2.43
N THR A 41 -5.41 -17.99 -2.97
CA THR A 41 -5.31 -17.74 -4.42
C THR A 41 -3.95 -18.08 -5.04
N TYR A 42 -2.97 -18.46 -4.22
CA TYR A 42 -1.59 -18.73 -4.65
C TYR A 42 -1.36 -20.22 -4.96
N GLY A 43 -2.27 -21.11 -4.53
CA GLY A 43 -2.14 -22.56 -4.67
C GLY A 43 -1.17 -23.19 -3.66
N GLU A 44 -0.82 -24.46 -3.88
CA GLU A 44 -0.01 -25.26 -2.96
C GLU A 44 1.31 -24.54 -2.61
N THR A 45 1.42 -24.11 -1.36
CA THR A 45 2.61 -23.42 -0.86
C THR A 45 3.69 -24.47 -0.61
N THR A 46 4.53 -24.69 -1.62
CA THR A 46 5.69 -25.56 -1.51
C THR A 46 6.78 -24.93 -0.64
N ASP A 47 7.60 -25.76 0.03
CA ASP A 47 8.73 -25.34 0.88
C ASP A 47 9.68 -24.34 0.19
N ARG A 48 9.84 -24.49 -1.13
CA ARG A 48 10.62 -23.59 -1.98
C ARG A 48 10.05 -22.18 -2.04
N VAL A 49 8.73 -22.03 -2.11
CA VAL A 49 8.06 -20.72 -2.15
C VAL A 49 8.29 -19.99 -0.82
N VAL A 50 8.09 -20.68 0.29
CA VAL A 50 8.27 -20.11 1.64
C VAL A 50 9.72 -19.70 1.87
N THR A 51 10.66 -20.56 1.47
CA THR A 51 12.10 -20.29 1.60
C THR A 51 12.52 -19.08 0.77
N ASN A 52 12.08 -18.99 -0.49
CA ASN A 52 12.37 -17.84 -1.35
C ASN A 52 11.74 -16.55 -0.82
N ALA A 53 10.52 -16.61 -0.29
CA ALA A 53 9.88 -15.47 0.37
C ALA A 53 10.68 -15.01 1.60
N GLY A 54 11.17 -15.95 2.41
CA GLY A 54 12.07 -15.66 3.53
C GLY A 54 13.34 -14.91 3.10
N PHE A 55 14.02 -15.39 2.05
CA PHE A 55 15.20 -14.70 1.50
C PHE A 55 14.87 -13.31 0.96
N MET A 56 13.72 -13.15 0.30
CA MET A 56 13.28 -11.85 -0.19
C MET A 56 13.10 -10.86 0.97
N VAL A 57 12.47 -11.27 2.08
CA VAL A 57 12.29 -10.41 3.26
C VAL A 57 13.63 -10.04 3.90
N ILE A 58 14.54 -11.01 4.04
CA ILE A 58 15.89 -10.79 4.60
C ILE A 58 16.68 -9.78 3.76
N ALA A 59 16.60 -9.87 2.43
CA ALA A 59 17.30 -8.95 1.53
C ALA A 59 16.59 -7.58 1.42
N PHE A 60 15.26 -7.56 1.50
CA PHE A 60 14.44 -6.36 1.27
C PHE A 60 14.68 -5.28 2.31
N PHE A 61 14.68 -5.62 3.60
CA PHE A 61 14.83 -4.62 4.66
C PHE A 61 16.16 -3.85 4.62
N PRO A 62 17.34 -4.51 4.54
CA PRO A 62 18.61 -3.79 4.43
C PRO A 62 18.65 -2.92 3.18
N LEU A 63 18.15 -3.41 2.06
CA LEU A 63 18.12 -2.66 0.80
C LEU A 63 17.20 -1.44 0.90
N LEU A 64 16.02 -1.60 1.50
CA LEU A 64 15.09 -0.50 1.73
C LEU A 64 15.70 0.57 2.65
N ILE A 65 16.28 0.16 3.78
CA ILE A 65 16.95 1.07 4.72
C ILE A 65 18.08 1.82 4.01
N PHE A 66 18.88 1.11 3.21
CA PHE A 66 19.97 1.71 2.44
C PHE A 66 19.46 2.77 1.45
N VAL A 67 18.43 2.46 0.67
CA VAL A 67 17.82 3.39 -0.29
C VAL A 67 17.24 4.61 0.42
N LEU A 68 16.48 4.41 1.50
CA LEU A 68 15.90 5.50 2.28
C LEU A 68 16.99 6.37 2.92
N SER A 69 18.06 5.76 3.44
CA SER A 69 19.21 6.48 4.02
C SER A 69 19.92 7.34 2.98
N MET A 70 20.15 6.79 1.77
CA MET A 70 20.76 7.53 0.67
C MET A 70 19.86 8.69 0.20
N LEU A 71 18.54 8.48 0.16
CA LEU A 71 17.58 9.51 -0.19
C LEU A 71 17.56 10.64 0.86
N GLN A 72 17.51 10.29 2.16
CA GLN A 72 17.60 11.25 3.27
C GLN A 72 18.89 12.06 3.17
N TRP A 73 20.04 11.41 2.97
CA TRP A 73 21.32 12.08 2.80
C TRP A 73 21.33 13.09 1.66
N ARG A 74 20.76 12.73 0.49
CA ARG A 74 20.65 13.66 -0.65
C ARG A 74 19.77 14.87 -0.33
N LEU A 75 18.67 14.68 0.40
CA LEU A 75 17.78 15.78 0.78
C LEU A 75 18.44 16.70 1.80
N ASP A 76 19.14 16.14 2.78
CA ASP A 76 19.90 16.90 3.78
C ASP A 76 20.99 17.74 3.11
N LYS A 77 21.74 17.16 2.18
CA LYS A 77 22.76 17.90 1.39
C LYS A 77 22.15 19.11 0.69
N ARG A 78 20.96 18.97 0.09
CA ARG A 78 20.26 20.09 -0.58
C ARG A 78 19.79 21.14 0.43
N ARG A 79 19.24 20.71 1.57
CA ARG A 79 18.80 21.61 2.64
C ARG A 79 19.97 22.41 3.19
N ASP A 80 21.10 21.77 3.43
CA ASP A 80 22.26 22.38 4.02
C ASP A 80 22.94 23.35 3.05
N ALA A 81 22.96 23.03 1.75
CA ALA A 81 23.38 23.98 0.72
C ALA A 81 22.51 25.26 0.70
N ARG A 82 21.19 25.12 0.84
CA ARG A 82 20.27 26.27 0.93
C ARG A 82 20.50 27.10 2.20
N LYS A 83 20.70 26.44 3.34
CA LYS A 83 21.00 27.10 4.62
C LYS A 83 22.35 27.83 4.56
N ALA A 84 23.37 27.23 3.95
CA ALA A 84 24.68 27.85 3.75
C ALA A 84 24.57 29.11 2.87
N ALA A 85 23.84 29.05 1.76
CA ALA A 85 23.60 30.20 0.90
C ALA A 85 22.80 31.32 1.59
N ALA A 86 21.85 30.97 2.47
CA ALA A 86 21.12 31.96 3.26
C ALA A 86 21.99 32.58 4.37
N LYS A 87 22.84 31.77 5.02
CA LYS A 87 23.80 32.26 6.03
C LYS A 87 24.83 33.19 5.40
N ALA A 88 25.41 32.81 4.25
CA ALA A 88 26.35 33.64 3.50
C ALA A 88 25.76 35.02 3.15
N ARG A 89 24.48 35.07 2.75
CA ARG A 89 23.76 36.34 2.51
C ARG A 89 23.58 37.19 3.76
N ARG A 90 23.38 36.58 4.93
CA ARG A 90 23.26 37.30 6.22
C ARG A 90 24.61 37.76 6.79
N THR A 91 25.68 37.01 6.51
CA THR A 91 27.04 37.36 6.95
C THR A 91 27.75 38.31 6.00
N ASN A 92 27.26 38.49 4.77
CA ASN A 92 27.69 39.61 3.93
C ASN A 92 27.18 40.91 4.57
N VAL A 93 28.12 41.63 5.18
CA VAL A 93 28.00 42.88 5.93
C VAL A 93 27.57 44.08 5.04
N ASP A 94 26.95 43.84 3.88
CA ASP A 94 26.47 44.91 2.99
C ASP A 94 25.04 45.36 3.29
N TRP A 95 24.34 44.72 4.23
CA TRP A 95 23.10 45.29 4.81
C TRP A 95 23.43 46.16 6.04
N GLN A 96 24.30 47.15 5.84
CA GLN A 96 24.52 48.30 6.72
C GLN A 96 23.72 49.56 6.30
N GLY A 97 22.70 49.40 5.45
CA GLY A 97 21.81 50.49 5.05
C GLY A 97 20.60 50.57 5.97
N GLY A 98 20.64 51.49 6.93
CA GLY A 98 19.52 51.81 7.81
C GLY A 98 18.35 52.48 7.07
N TRP A 99 17.17 52.30 7.66
CA TRP A 99 16.10 53.29 7.76
C TRP A 99 15.58 53.23 9.20
#